data_AF-A0A8K0GJI8-F1
#
_entry.id   AF-A0A8K0GJI8-F1
#
_cell.length_a   1.000
_cell.length_b   1.000
_cell.length_c   1.000
_cell.angle_alpha   90.00
_cell.angle_beta   90.00
_cell.angle_gamma   90.00
#
_symmetry.space_group_name_H-M   'P 1'
#
loop_
_entity.id
_entity.type
_entity.pdbx_description
1 polymer ?
#
loop_
_entity_poly.entity_id
_entity_poly.type
_entity_poly.pdbx_seq_one_letter_code
_entity_poly.pdbx_strand_id
1 'polypeptide(L)'
;MGGHYIIPGSEPYDGYHDLHLPHNPPLHPTLKYIPHTSFSCEGRDYGYYADVEAGCQAYHLCQNKMVASFLCTNGTLFNEQFQVCDQFYNVRCGSPYIDL
;
A
#
# COMPACT_ATOMS: atom_id res chain seq x y z
N MET A 1 29.96 -22.00 -1.68
CA MET A 1 29.47 -22.17 -0.30
C MET A 1 29.99 -21.02 0.55
N GLY A 2 29.24 -19.92 0.67
CA GLY A 2 29.58 -18.80 1.56
C GLY A 2 28.73 -18.90 2.82
N GLY A 3 29.35 -19.12 3.97
CA GLY A 3 28.66 -19.22 5.26
C GLY A 3 28.38 -17.85 5.85
N HIS A 4 27.16 -17.64 6.33
CA HIS A 4 26.84 -16.50 7.19
C HIS A 4 27.48 -16.74 8.57
N TYR A 5 28.36 -15.83 9.00
CA TYR A 5 28.90 -15.87 10.36
C TYR A 5 27.83 -15.32 11.32
N ILE A 6 27.24 -16.20 12.12
CA ILE A 6 26.32 -15.81 13.20
C ILE A 6 27.18 -15.41 14.41
N ILE A 7 27.18 -14.13 14.80
CA ILE A 7 27.74 -13.71 16.09
C ILE A 7 26.75 -14.13 17.18
N PRO A 8 27.16 -14.90 18.21
CA PRO A 8 26.29 -15.25 19.32
C PRO A 8 25.88 -13.97 20.08
N GLY A 9 24.61 -13.59 19.97
CA GLY A 9 24.04 -12.39 20.60
C GLY A 9 23.68 -11.25 19.64
N SER A 10 23.91 -11.38 18.33
CA SER A 10 23.29 -10.48 17.35
C SER A 10 22.16 -11.22 16.63
N GLU A 11 20.92 -10.77 16.79
CA GLU A 11 19.88 -11.16 15.84
C GLU A 11 20.32 -10.75 14.43
N PRO A 12 20.14 -11.60 13.40
CA PRO A 12 20.37 -11.19 12.02
C PRO A 12 19.52 -9.95 11.77
N TYR A 13 20.13 -8.87 11.28
CA TYR A 13 19.34 -7.71 10.87
C TYR A 13 18.43 -8.18 9.73
N ASP A 14 17.14 -8.16 9.98
CA ASP A 14 16.12 -8.42 8.98
C ASP A 14 15.18 -7.23 9.05
N GLY A 15 15.26 -6.35 8.05
CA GLY A 15 14.45 -5.13 8.03
C GLY A 15 12.93 -5.41 8.07
N TYR A 16 12.51 -6.65 7.80
CA TYR A 16 11.15 -7.10 7.99
C TYR A 16 10.75 -7.21 9.48
N HIS A 17 11.68 -7.56 10.36
CA HIS A 17 11.43 -7.58 11.82
C HIS A 17 11.15 -6.18 12.34
N ASP A 18 11.90 -5.17 11.89
CA ASP A 18 11.68 -3.77 12.29
C ASP A 18 10.31 -3.25 11.87
N LEU A 19 9.74 -3.79 10.79
CA LEU A 19 8.45 -3.37 10.27
C LEU A 19 7.25 -3.78 11.14
N HIS A 20 7.40 -4.84 11.94
CA HIS A 20 6.39 -5.28 12.90
C HIS A 20 6.42 -4.47 14.20
N LEU A 21 7.48 -3.67 14.42
CA LEU A 21 7.58 -2.80 15.58
C LEU A 21 6.66 -1.59 15.43
N PRO A 22 6.13 -1.05 16.53
CA PRO A 22 5.34 0.17 16.49
C PRO A 22 6.22 1.36 16.08
N HIS A 23 5.86 2.00 14.96
CA HIS A 23 6.53 3.20 14.46
C HIS A 23 5.75 4.47 14.82
N ASN A 24 6.47 5.53 15.18
CA ASN A 24 5.93 6.86 15.38
C ASN A 24 6.80 7.89 14.63
N PRO A 25 6.32 8.48 13.52
CA PRO A 25 4.99 8.34 12.93
C PRO A 25 4.74 6.96 12.30
N PRO A 26 3.47 6.57 12.06
CA PRO A 26 3.13 5.34 11.35
C PRO A 26 3.77 5.30 9.95
N LEU A 27 4.26 4.12 9.53
CA LEU A 27 4.87 3.93 8.21
C LEU A 27 3.84 3.89 7.06
N HIS A 28 2.55 3.79 7.40
CA HIS A 28 1.44 3.74 6.47
C HIS A 28 0.26 4.59 6.96
N PRO A 29 -0.64 5.03 6.08
CA PRO A 29 -1.86 5.74 6.45
C PRO A 29 -2.78 4.86 7.31
N THR A 30 -3.40 5.47 8.31
CA THR A 30 -4.33 4.80 9.24
C THR A 30 -5.68 5.51 9.25
N LEU A 31 -6.18 5.82 8.06
CA LEU A 31 -7.45 6.48 7.83
C LEU A 31 -8.59 5.64 8.42
N LYS A 32 -9.52 6.30 9.12
CA LYS A 32 -10.74 5.67 9.65
C LYS A 32 -11.91 5.75 8.67
N TYR A 33 -11.86 6.73 7.77
CA TYR A 33 -12.88 7.05 6.80
C TYR A 33 -12.19 7.41 5.48
N ILE A 34 -12.90 7.24 4.38
CA ILE A 34 -12.41 7.60 3.05
C ILE A 34 -12.34 9.13 2.99
N PRO A 35 -11.15 9.72 2.81
CA PRO A 35 -11.00 11.17 2.73
C PRO A 35 -11.58 11.70 1.43
N HIS A 36 -11.96 12.98 1.41
CA HIS A 36 -12.34 13.65 0.17
C HIS A 36 -11.06 14.09 -0.56
N THR A 37 -10.74 13.44 -1.66
CA THR A 37 -9.54 13.68 -2.50
C THR A 37 -9.93 14.24 -3.86
N SER A 38 -8.93 14.59 -4.68
CA SER A 38 -9.17 15.01 -6.08
C SER A 38 -9.34 13.86 -7.07
N PHE A 39 -9.46 12.62 -6.59
CA PHE A 39 -9.54 11.43 -7.44
C PHE A 39 -10.73 11.49 -8.42
N SER A 40 -10.48 11.12 -9.69
CA SER A 40 -11.49 11.05 -10.75
C SER A 40 -11.28 9.82 -11.65
N CYS A 41 -12.41 9.26 -12.11
CA CYS A 41 -12.47 8.20 -13.12
C CYS A 41 -12.41 8.73 -14.56
N GLU A 42 -12.29 10.05 -14.76
CA GLU A 42 -12.18 10.64 -16.10
C GLU A 42 -10.93 10.13 -16.82
N GLY A 43 -11.11 9.62 -18.04
CA GLY A 43 -10.02 9.03 -18.84
C GLY A 43 -9.54 7.66 -18.36
N ARG A 44 -10.28 7.00 -17.44
CA ARG A 44 -9.98 5.65 -16.95
C ARG A 44 -11.00 4.64 -17.46
N ASP A 45 -10.53 3.43 -17.74
CA ASP A 45 -11.38 2.30 -18.10
C ASP A 45 -12.14 1.74 -16.89
N TYR A 46 -12.96 0.71 -17.12
CA TYR A 46 -13.60 -0.01 -16.03
C TYR A 46 -12.54 -0.77 -15.20
N GLY A 47 -12.49 -0.51 -13.90
CA GLY A 47 -11.52 -1.16 -13.01
C GLY A 47 -11.41 -0.53 -11.62
N TYR A 48 -10.55 -1.11 -10.78
CA TYR A 48 -10.21 -0.55 -9.48
C TYR A 48 -8.91 0.24 -9.56
N TYR A 49 -8.92 1.42 -8.96
CA TYR A 49 -7.83 2.39 -9.04
C TYR A 49 -7.44 2.88 -7.66
N ALA A 50 -6.15 2.99 -7.39
CA ALA A 50 -5.64 3.48 -6.13
C ALA A 50 -5.82 5.00 -5.99
N ASP A 51 -6.20 5.45 -4.80
CA ASP A 51 -6.18 6.87 -4.44
C ASP A 51 -4.82 7.24 -3.84
N VAL A 52 -3.98 7.88 -4.65
CA VAL A 52 -2.63 8.28 -4.25
C VAL A 52 -2.65 9.38 -3.18
N GLU A 53 -3.66 10.26 -3.18
CA GLU A 53 -3.78 11.32 -2.15
C GLU A 53 -4.15 10.74 -0.78
N ALA A 54 -4.91 9.63 -0.78
CA ALA A 54 -5.19 8.86 0.43
C ALA A 54 -4.06 7.89 0.82
N GLY A 55 -2.87 8.01 0.20
CA GLY A 55 -1.73 7.11 0.42
C GLY A 55 -2.02 5.66 0.03
N CYS A 56 -2.92 5.44 -0.94
CA CYS A 56 -3.39 4.17 -1.44
C CYS A 56 -4.10 3.28 -0.42
N GLN A 57 -4.44 3.81 0.77
CA GLN A 57 -5.30 3.08 1.69
C GLN A 57 -6.76 3.12 1.19
N ALA A 58 -7.15 4.17 0.45
CA ALA A 58 -8.40 4.21 -0.28
C ALA A 58 -8.22 3.79 -1.75
N TYR A 59 -9.26 3.19 -2.32
CA TYR A 59 -9.33 2.85 -3.73
C TYR A 59 -10.76 2.98 -4.25
N HIS A 60 -10.90 3.15 -5.56
CA HIS A 60 -12.17 3.47 -6.21
C HIS A 60 -12.48 2.51 -7.34
N LEU A 61 -13.74 2.12 -7.48
CA LEU A 61 -14.26 1.40 -8.64
C LEU A 61 -14.78 2.40 -9.68
N CYS A 62 -14.14 2.41 -10.84
CA CYS A 62 -14.56 3.19 -11.98
C CYS A 62 -15.43 2.37 -12.93
N GLN A 63 -16.59 2.91 -13.27
CA GLN A 63 -17.48 2.40 -14.33
C GLN A 63 -18.16 3.61 -14.97
N ASN A 64 -17.53 4.18 -16.01
CA ASN A 64 -17.77 5.53 -16.55
C ASN A 64 -17.42 6.66 -15.57
N LYS A 65 -18.12 6.72 -14.43
CA LYS A 65 -17.81 7.61 -13.29
C LYS A 65 -17.32 6.79 -12.12
N MET A 66 -16.98 7.46 -11.03
CA MET A 66 -16.74 6.80 -9.75
C MET A 66 -18.07 6.26 -9.22
N VAL A 67 -18.16 4.94 -9.08
CA VAL A 67 -19.37 4.28 -8.58
C VAL A 67 -19.26 3.98 -7.09
N ALA A 68 -18.07 3.61 -6.62
CA ALA A 68 -17.84 3.28 -5.22
C ALA A 68 -16.41 3.58 -4.80
N SER A 69 -16.25 3.89 -3.51
CA SER A 69 -14.96 4.10 -2.86
C SER A 69 -14.87 3.14 -1.68
N PHE A 70 -13.67 2.61 -1.45
CA PHE A 70 -13.41 1.62 -0.43
C PHE A 70 -12.13 1.97 0.33
N LEU A 71 -11.97 1.37 1.50
CA LEU A 71 -10.79 1.52 2.34
C LEU A 71 -10.20 0.15 2.66
N CYS A 72 -8.90 -0.01 2.44
CA CYS A 72 -8.14 -1.14 2.94
C CYS A 72 -8.01 -1.06 4.47
N THR A 73 -7.86 -2.23 5.10
CA THR A 73 -7.66 -2.33 6.55
C THR A 73 -6.34 -1.71 6.96
N ASN A 74 -6.24 -1.29 8.22
CA ASN A 74 -5.03 -0.70 8.77
C ASN A 74 -3.83 -1.67 8.62
N GLY A 75 -2.73 -1.19 8.05
CA GLY A 75 -1.55 -2.00 7.72
C GLY A 75 -1.51 -2.48 6.26
N THR A 76 -2.57 -2.24 5.48
CA THR A 76 -2.63 -2.64 4.07
C THR A 76 -2.94 -1.46 3.17
N LEU A 77 -2.42 -1.53 1.95
CA LEU A 77 -2.61 -0.56 0.88
C LEU A 77 -3.14 -1.28 -0.35
N PHE A 78 -3.89 -0.56 -1.18
CA PHE A 78 -4.41 -1.12 -2.42
C PHE A 78 -3.28 -1.27 -3.44
N ASN A 79 -3.01 -2.51 -3.81
CA ASN A 79 -2.09 -2.87 -4.87
C ASN A 79 -2.84 -2.90 -6.20
N GLU A 80 -2.74 -1.83 -6.97
CA GLU A 80 -3.46 -1.70 -8.25
C GLU A 80 -3.03 -2.76 -9.28
N GLN A 81 -1.78 -3.25 -9.24
CA GLN A 81 -1.32 -4.30 -10.14
C GLN A 81 -2.02 -5.63 -9.90
N PHE A 82 -2.19 -6.02 -8.63
CA PHE A 82 -2.82 -7.29 -8.25
C PHE A 82 -4.30 -7.14 -7.89
N GLN A 83 -4.82 -5.92 -7.86
CA GLN A 83 -6.20 -5.58 -7.51
C GLN A 83 -6.63 -6.10 -6.13
N VAL A 84 -5.70 -6.06 -5.16
CA VAL A 84 -5.90 -6.53 -3.77
C VAL A 84 -5.32 -5.55 -2.75
N CYS A 85 -5.85 -5.53 -1.53
CA CYS A 85 -5.18 -4.88 -0.41
C CYS A 85 -4.00 -5.77 0.03
N ASP A 86 -2.79 -5.30 -0.20
CA ASP A 86 -1.55 -5.97 0.19
C ASP A 86 -0.89 -5.18 1.32
N GLN A 87 0.07 -5.79 1.98
CA GLN A 87 0.82 -5.16 3.05
C GLN A 87 1.53 -3.90 2.53
N PHE A 88 1.52 -2.84 3.35
CA PHE A 88 1.95 -1.51 2.89
C PHE A 88 3.36 -1.46 2.29
N TYR A 89 4.26 -2.34 2.72
CA TYR A 89 5.64 -2.43 2.24
C TYR A 89 5.78 -3.11 0.87
N ASN A 90 4.79 -3.92 0.47
CA ASN A 90 4.71 -4.54 -0.85
C ASN A 90 4.11 -3.61 -1.90
N VAL A 91 3.44 -2.53 -1.48
CA VAL A 91 2.73 -1.62 -2.37
C VAL A 91 3.59 -0.39 -2.68
N ARG A 92 3.61 0.02 -3.95
CA ARG A 92 4.25 1.26 -4.41
C ARG A 92 3.17 2.27 -4.76
N CYS A 93 2.68 2.96 -3.74
CA CYS A 93 1.59 3.92 -3.90
C CYS A 93 1.96 5.06 -4.85
N GLY A 94 1.19 5.25 -5.93
CA GLY A 94 1.45 6.28 -6.93
C GLY A 94 2.62 6.01 -7.87
N SER A 95 3.24 4.82 -7.81
CA SER A 95 4.14 4.40 -8.87
C SER A 95 3.33 3.73 -9.99
N PRO A 96 3.26 4.30 -11.20
CA PRO A 96 2.72 3.61 -12.37
C PRO A 96 3.67 2.50 -12.86
N TYR A 97 4.88 2.44 -12.32
CA TYR A 97 5.85 1.41 -12.64
C TYR A 97 5.62 0.20 -11.74
N ILE A 98 5.07 -0.84 -12.37
CA ILE A 98 5.59 -2.20 -12.21
C ILE A 98 7.10 -2.09 -12.31
N ASP A 99 7.81 -2.02 -11.18
CA ASP A 99 9.26 -2.02 -11.19
C ASP A 99 9.74 -3.45 -11.54
N LEU A 100 9.88 -3.71 -12.85
CA LEU A 100 10.35 -4.92 -13.55
C LEU A 100 9.43 -6.17 -13.55
#